data_AF-A0A485B5B1-F1
#
_entry.id   AF-A0A485B5B1-F1
#
_cell.length_a   1.000
_cell.length_b   1.000
_cell.length_c   1.000
_cell.angle_alpha   90.00
_cell.angle_beta   90.00
_cell.angle_gamma   90.00
#
_symmetry.space_group_name_H-M   'P 1'
#
loop_
_entity.id
_entity.type
_entity.pdbx_description
1 polymer ?
#
loop_
_entity_poly.entity_id
_entity_poly.type
_entity_poly.pdbx_seq_one_letter_code
_entity_poly.pdbx_strand_id
1 'polypeptide(L)' 'MSPLPGRTRGTKESAIMYHLRVPQTAEELDQYYQFRWEMLRKPLHQPKGSERDAWDAMAHHQMVVDEEGRLVAVGAAIH' A
#
# COMPACT_ATOMS: atom_id res chain seq x y z
N MET A 1 40.27 36.94 -2.47
CA MET A 1 39.22 36.00 -2.92
C MET A 1 38.12 35.98 -1.89
N SER A 2 36.94 36.53 -2.21
CA SER A 2 35.74 36.39 -1.38
C SER A 2 35.02 35.09 -1.73
N PRO A 3 34.57 34.27 -0.77
CA PRO A 3 33.76 33.12 -1.10
C PRO A 3 32.33 33.57 -1.45
N LEU A 4 31.80 33.04 -2.55
CA LEU A 4 30.43 33.25 -3.00
C LEU A 4 29.44 32.55 -2.04
N PRO A 5 28.24 33.11 -1.80
CA PRO A 5 27.25 32.47 -0.96
C PRO A 5 26.69 31.23 -1.67
N GLY A 6 26.77 30.09 -0.97
CA GLY A 6 26.13 28.84 -1.39
C GLY A 6 24.63 29.04 -1.49
N ARG A 7 24.10 28.94 -2.71
CA ARG A 7 22.67 28.94 -2.99
C ARG A 7 22.10 27.60 -2.50
N THR A 8 21.59 27.56 -1.27
CA THR A 8 20.74 26.46 -0.79
C THR A 8 19.45 26.46 -1.61
N ARG A 9 19.42 25.66 -2.68
CA ARG A 9 18.18 25.30 -3.35
C ARG A 9 17.45 24.36 -2.41
N GLY A 10 16.61 24.92 -1.54
CA GLY A 10 15.64 24.15 -0.77
C GLY A 10 14.59 23.59 -1.73
N THR A 11 14.87 22.47 -2.36
CA THR A 11 13.81 21.58 -2.81
C THR A 11 13.12 21.10 -1.54
N LYS A 12 11.98 21.69 -1.20
CA LYS A 12 11.01 21.00 -0.35
C LYS A 12 10.58 19.78 -1.15
N GLU A 13 11.30 18.67 -1.02
CA GLU A 13 10.70 17.37 -1.26
C GLU A 13 9.52 17.31 -0.27
N SER A 14 8.31 17.40 -0.79
CA SER A 14 7.16 16.84 -0.09
C SER A 14 7.44 15.35 0.00
N ALA A 15 8.10 14.92 1.08
CA ALA A 15 8.29 13.51 1.36
C ALA A 15 6.89 12.91 1.49
N ILE A 16 6.47 12.11 0.52
CA ILE A 16 5.22 11.36 0.61
C ILE A 16 5.51 10.23 1.60
N MET A 17 4.96 10.28 2.82
CA MET A 17 5.11 9.17 3.76
C MET A 17 4.04 8.11 3.50
N TYR A 18 4.50 6.85 3.54
CA TYR A 18 3.64 5.69 3.48
C TYR A 18 3.88 4.83 4.73
N HIS A 19 2.81 4.28 5.28
CA HIS A 19 2.85 3.41 6.45
C HIS A 19 2.51 1.98 6.05
N LEU A 20 3.45 1.06 6.26
CA LEU A 20 3.19 -0.37 6.20
C LEU A 20 2.56 -0.84 7.52
N ARG A 21 1.43 -1.52 7.45
CA ARG A 21 0.76 -2.09 8.62
C ARG A 21 0.01 -3.38 8.29
N VAL A 22 -0.33 -4.15 9.32
CA VAL A 22 -1.23 -5.32 9.22
C VAL A 22 -2.67 -4.82 9.38
N PRO A 23 -3.65 -5.32 8.59
CA PRO A 23 -5.06 -5.02 8.83
C PRO A 23 -5.47 -5.53 10.22
N GLN A 24 -6.06 -4.66 11.04
CA GLN A 24 -6.42 -4.96 12.43
C GLN A 24 -7.91 -5.22 12.62
N THR A 25 -8.74 -4.78 11.67
CA THR A 25 -10.20 -4.91 11.73
C THR A 25 -10.73 -5.68 10.53
N ALA A 26 -11.94 -6.23 10.66
CA ALA A 26 -12.63 -6.89 9.54
C ALA A 26 -12.83 -5.93 8.36
N GLU A 27 -13.14 -4.66 8.65
CA GLU A 27 -13.30 -3.60 7.64
C GLU A 27 -12.01 -3.37 6.84
N GLU A 28 -10.85 -3.29 7.53
CA GLU A 28 -9.55 -3.13 6.87
C GLU A 28 -9.17 -4.37 6.05
N LEU A 29 -9.54 -5.57 6.52
CA LEU A 29 -9.31 -6.81 5.78
C LEU A 29 -10.21 -6.89 4.53
N ASP A 30 -11.46 -6.45 4.62
CA ASP A 30 -12.35 -6.37 3.46
C ASP A 30 -11.86 -5.34 2.45
N GLN A 31 -11.35 -4.19 2.90
CA GLN A 31 -10.67 -3.21 2.03
C GLN A 31 -9.43 -3.81 1.36
N TYR A 32 -8.62 -4.57 2.10
CA TYR A 32 -7.46 -5.29 1.55
C TYR A 32 -7.86 -6.23 0.41
N TYR A 33 -8.90 -7.05 0.59
CA TYR A 33 -9.36 -7.97 -0.45
C TYR A 33 -10.02 -7.23 -1.62
N GLN A 34 -10.83 -6.21 -1.35
CA GLN A 34 -11.41 -5.37 -2.39
C GLN A 34 -10.31 -4.74 -3.26
N PHE A 35 -9.26 -4.19 -2.66
CA PHE A 35 -8.12 -3.62 -3.36
C PHE A 35 -7.39 -4.68 -4.20
N ARG A 36 -7.10 -5.86 -3.63
CA ARG A 36 -6.45 -6.97 -4.35
C ARG A 36 -7.29 -7.40 -5.57
N TRP A 37 -8.61 -7.49 -5.42
CA TRP A 37 -9.51 -7.79 -6.53
C TRP A 37 -9.49 -6.69 -7.60
N GLU A 38 -9.61 -5.42 -7.20
CA GLU A 38 -9.63 -4.29 -8.12
C GLU A 38 -8.36 -4.19 -8.97
N MET A 39 -7.20 -4.45 -8.38
CA MET A 39 -5.92 -4.33 -9.06
C MET A 39 -5.55 -5.59 -9.86
N LEU A 40 -5.84 -6.80 -9.35
CA LEU A 40 -5.35 -8.04 -9.97
C LEU A 40 -6.40 -8.81 -10.75
N ARG A 41 -7.67 -8.73 -10.36
CA ARG A 41 -8.74 -9.62 -10.85
C ARG A 41 -9.69 -8.90 -11.79
N LYS A 42 -10.09 -7.68 -11.45
CA LYS A 42 -11.00 -6.84 -12.26
C LYS A 42 -10.46 -6.58 -13.68
N PRO A 43 -9.18 -6.23 -13.92
CA PRO A 43 -8.66 -6.03 -15.28
C PRO A 43 -8.67 -7.32 -16.12
N LEU A 44 -8.67 -8.48 -15.44
CA LEU A 44 -8.75 -9.80 -16.05
C LEU A 44 -10.18 -10.34 -16.13
N HIS A 45 -11.21 -9.51 -15.83
CA HIS A 45 -12.62 -9.88 -15.83
C HIS A 45 -12.98 -11.06 -14.89
N GLN A 46 -12.22 -11.24 -13.81
CA GLN A 46 -12.49 -12.29 -12.83
C GLN A 46 -13.50 -11.84 -11.75
N PRO A 47 -14.34 -12.74 -11.23
CA PRO A 47 -15.39 -12.41 -10.27
C PRO A 47 -14.80 -11.96 -8.91
N LYS A 48 -15.55 -11.16 -8.15
CA LYS A 48 -15.23 -10.87 -6.74
C LYS A 48 -15.19 -12.17 -5.94
N GLY A 49 -14.25 -12.28 -5.00
CA GLY A 49 -13.94 -13.49 -4.24
C GLY A 49 -12.79 -14.31 -4.84
N SER A 50 -12.43 -14.10 -6.12
CA SER A 50 -11.30 -14.79 -6.77
C SER A 50 -9.92 -14.27 -6.31
N GLU A 51 -9.89 -13.14 -5.60
CA GLU A 51 -8.67 -12.61 -5.00
C GLU A 51 -8.14 -13.43 -3.83
N ARG A 52 -8.98 -14.30 -3.26
CA ARG A 52 -8.64 -15.17 -2.12
C ARG A 52 -8.28 -16.57 -2.63
N ASP A 53 -7.25 -17.16 -2.05
CA ASP A 53 -6.87 -18.56 -2.27
C ASP A 53 -6.66 -19.32 -0.96
N ALA A 54 -6.25 -20.59 -1.04
CA ALA A 54 -6.08 -21.45 0.13
C ALA A 54 -4.95 -21.00 1.08
N TRP A 55 -3.98 -20.22 0.59
CA TRP A 55 -2.85 -19.74 1.37
C TRP A 55 -3.18 -18.47 2.14
N ASP A 56 -4.22 -17.73 1.73
CA ASP A 56 -4.65 -16.50 2.44
C ASP A 56 -4.94 -16.77 3.92
N ALA A 57 -5.45 -17.94 4.30
CA ALA A 57 -5.75 -18.27 5.68
C ALA A 57 -4.50 -18.37 6.59
N MET A 58 -3.32 -18.59 6.01
CA MET A 58 -2.04 -18.71 6.73
C MET A 58 -1.05 -17.59 6.40
N ALA A 59 -1.45 -16.64 5.55
CA ALA A 59 -0.57 -15.58 5.10
C ALA A 59 -0.52 -14.41 6.08
N HIS A 60 0.65 -13.76 6.15
CA HIS A 60 0.81 -12.49 6.82
C HIS A 60 0.37 -11.37 5.87
N HIS A 61 -0.85 -10.86 6.08
CA HIS A 61 -1.39 -9.74 5.31
C HIS A 61 -0.74 -8.41 5.69
N GLN A 62 -0.36 -7.62 4.68
CA GLN A 62 0.25 -6.31 4.82
C GLN A 62 -0.47 -5.31 3.92
N MET A 63 -0.72 -4.12 4.44
CA MET A 63 -1.30 -3.00 3.71
C MET A 63 -0.40 -1.77 3.82
N VAL A 64 -0.32 -1.01 2.74
CA VAL A 64 0.38 0.29 2.68
C VAL A 64 -0.67 1.38 2.59
N VAL A 65 -0.64 2.32 3.53
CA VAL A 65 -1.51 3.49 3.53
C VAL A 65 -0.69 4.77 3.39
N ASP A 66 -1.25 5.79 2.75
CA ASP A 66 -0.65 7.13 2.72
C ASP A 66 -1.00 7.95 3.98
N GLU A 67 -0.53 9.20 4.03
CA GLU A 67 -0.77 10.13 5.15
C GLU A 67 -2.26 10.47 5.35
N GLU A 68 -3.07 10.38 4.29
CA GLU A 68 -4.52 10.57 4.37
C GLU A 68 -5.27 9.29 4.79
N GLY A 69 -4.54 8.20 5.04
CA GLY A 69 -5.10 6.91 5.42
C GLY A 69 -5.68 6.12 4.24
N ARG A 70 -5.40 6.51 2.99
CA ARG A 70 -5.88 5.78 1.81
C ARG A 70 -5.01 4.56 1.56
N LEU A 71 -5.66 3.44 1.26
CA LEU A 71 -4.99 2.21 0.89
C LEU A 71 -4.39 2.34 -0.52
N VAL A 72 -3.06 2.20 -0.63
CA VAL A 72 -2.32 2.37 -1.89
C VAL A 72 -1.63 1.10 -2.38
N ALA A 73 -1.39 0.13 -1.50
CA ALA A 73 -0.88 -1.19 -1.88
C ALA A 73 -1.23 -2.26 -0.85
N VAL A 74 -1.22 -3.52 -1.30
CA VAL A 74 -1.45 -4.71 -0.47
C VAL A 74 -0.47 -5.81 -0.83
N GLY A 75 -0.14 -6.66 0.14
CA GLY A 75 0.70 -7.83 -0.07
C GLY A 75 0.46 -8.91 0.99
N ALA A 76 0.75 -10.15 0.62
CA ALA A 76 0.72 -11.30 1.51
C ALA A 76 2.10 -11.97 1.49
N ALA A 77 2.62 -12.30 2.66
CA ALA A 77 3.83 -13.10 2.82
C ALA A 77 3.50 -14.43 3.48
N ILE A 78 4.15 -15.50 3.03
CA ILE A 78 4.04 -16.85 3.61
C ILE A 78 5.41 -17.17 4.22
N HIS A 79 5.44 -17.75 5.43
CA HIS A 79 6.66 -18.27 6.06
C HIS A 79 6.91 -19.70 5.60
#